data_AF-A0A7I0JWN8-F1
#
_entry.id   AF-A0A7I0JWN8-F1
#
_cell.length_a   1.000
_cell.length_b   1.000
_cell.length_c   1.000
_cell.angle_alpha   90.00
_cell.angle_beta   90.00
_cell.angle_gamma   90.00
#
_symmetry.space_group_name_H-M   'P 1'
#
loop_
_entity.id
_entity.type
_entity.pdbx_description
1 polymer ?
#
loop_
_entity_poly.entity_id
_entity_poly.type
_entity_poly.pdbx_seq_one_letter_code
_entity_poly.pdbx_strand_id
1 'polypeptide(L)' 'MSGAPTTEQRSDTVSAAAHWLATSDRDKARAAVPQVREKFGLSAAEAVEALRESRLILARAH' A
#
# COMPACT_ATOMS: atom_id res chain seq x y z
N MET A 1 -9.56 -22.29 -11.90
CA MET A 1 -8.09 -22.21 -11.73
C MET A 1 -7.78 -20.91 -11.01
N SER A 2 -7.45 -20.95 -9.72
CA SER A 2 -7.00 -19.75 -9.00
C SER A 2 -5.49 -19.66 -9.17
N GLY A 3 -5.03 -18.89 -10.16
CA GLY A 3 -3.64 -18.49 -10.23
C GLY A 3 -3.37 -17.54 -9.07
N ALA A 4 -2.50 -17.94 -8.13
CA ALA A 4 -2.03 -17.02 -7.11
C ALA A 4 -1.33 -15.82 -7.79
N PRO A 5 -1.47 -14.60 -7.27
CA PRO A 5 -0.79 -13.44 -7.83
C PRO A 5 0.72 -13.71 -7.90
N THR A 6 1.31 -13.44 -9.07
CA THR A 6 2.76 -13.52 -9.28
C THR A 6 3.46 -12.49 -8.39
N THR A 7 4.75 -12.69 -8.14
CA THR A 7 5.56 -11.77 -7.33
C THR A 7 5.54 -10.35 -7.92
N GLU A 8 5.58 -10.23 -9.25
CA GLU A 8 5.52 -8.95 -9.96
C GLU A 8 4.19 -8.23 -9.71
N GLN A 9 3.05 -8.91 -9.85
CA GLN A 9 1.73 -8.34 -9.56
C GLN A 9 1.61 -7.84 -8.11
N ARG A 10 2.25 -8.54 -7.16
CA ARG A 10 2.27 -8.14 -5.75
C ARG A 10 3.08 -6.88 -5.54
N SER A 11 4.28 -6.82 -6.10
CA SER A 11 5.13 -5.62 -6.06
C SER A 11 4.42 -4.41 -6.66
N ASP A 12 3.66 -4.60 -7.75
CA ASP A 12 2.87 -3.55 -8.37
C ASP A 12 1.75 -3.04 -7.45
N THR A 13 1.05 -3.97 -6.77
CA THR A 13 -0.05 -3.63 -5.86
C THR A 13 0.45 -2.91 -4.60
N VAL A 14 1.59 -3.34 -4.05
CA VAL A 14 2.26 -2.67 -2.92
C VAL A 14 2.72 -1.27 -3.31
N SER A 15 3.31 -1.12 -4.50
CA SER A 15 3.74 0.19 -5.02
C SER A 15 2.55 1.14 -5.23
N ALA A 16 1.45 0.65 -5.79
CA ALA A 16 0.22 1.42 -5.95
C ALA A 16 -0.36 1.86 -4.59
N ALA A 17 -0.36 0.98 -3.59
CA ALA A 17 -0.77 1.31 -2.24
C ALA A 17 0.15 2.35 -1.59
N ALA A 18 1.46 2.25 -1.79
CA ALA A 18 2.43 3.21 -1.28
C ALA A 18 2.21 4.62 -1.86
N HIS A 19 1.98 4.70 -3.17
CA HIS A 19 1.63 5.96 -3.83
C HIS A 19 0.33 6.54 -3.32
N TRP A 20 -0.73 5.72 -3.20
CA TRP A 20 -2.01 6.16 -2.64
C TRP A 20 -1.86 6.69 -1.22
N LEU A 21 -1.06 6.01 -0.38
CA LEU A 21 -0.76 6.46 0.98
C LEU A 21 -0.01 7.79 1.01
N ALA A 22 0.86 8.07 0.03
CA ALA A 22 1.64 9.30 -0.02
C ALA A 22 0.86 10.50 -0.57
N THR A 23 -0.10 10.28 -1.48
CA THR A 23 -0.74 11.36 -2.24
C THR A 23 -2.22 11.58 -1.93
N SER A 24 -2.93 10.58 -1.38
CA SER A 24 -4.38 10.69 -1.18
C SER A 24 -4.77 11.27 0.17
N ASP A 25 -5.91 11.97 0.19
CA ASP A 25 -6.59 12.38 1.42
C ASP A 25 -7.38 11.20 2.02
N ARG A 26 -6.65 10.14 2.36
CA ARG A 26 -7.20 8.99 3.08
C ARG A 26 -7.75 9.43 4.43
N ASP A 27 -8.73 8.70 4.95
CA ASP A 27 -9.28 8.99 6.27
C ASP A 27 -8.19 8.86 7.34
N LYS A 28 -7.72 10.00 7.86
CA LYS A 28 -6.66 10.07 8.88
C LYS A 28 -7.17 9.71 10.27
N ALA A 29 -8.48 9.65 10.49
CA ALA A 29 -9.07 9.17 11.73
C ALA A 29 -9.01 7.63 11.83
N ARG A 30 -8.90 6.93 10.70
CA ARG A 30 -8.74 5.48 10.66
C ARG A 30 -7.28 5.07 10.52
N ALA A 31 -6.91 3.95 11.12
CA ALA A 31 -5.58 3.37 10.94
C ALA A 31 -5.31 3.05 9.46
N ALA A 32 -4.09 3.31 8.98
CA ALA A 32 -3.74 3.15 7.57
C ALA A 32 -3.74 1.69 7.10
N VAL A 33 -3.25 0.77 7.94
CA VAL A 33 -3.10 -0.66 7.57
C VAL A 33 -4.45 -1.30 7.23
N PRO A 34 -5.52 -1.21 8.06
CA PRO A 34 -6.84 -1.73 7.68
C PRO A 34 -7.37 -1.14 6.37
N GLN A 35 -7.23 0.17 6.15
CA GLN A 35 -7.70 0.83 4.93
C GLN A 35 -6.98 0.31 3.68
N VAL A 36 -5.66 0.10 3.76
CA VAL A 36 -4.87 -0.44 2.65
C VAL A 36 -5.28 -1.87 2.32
N ARG A 37 -5.48 -2.71 3.35
CA ARG A 37 -5.94 -4.08 3.18
C ARG A 37 -7.32 -4.15 2.52
N GLU A 38 -8.26 -3.33 3.00
CA GLU A 38 -9.61 -3.22 2.45
C GLU A 38 -9.60 -2.75 0.98
N LYS A 39 -8.76 -1.76 0.66
CA LYS A 39 -8.74 -1.14 -0.68
C LYS A 39 -7.99 -1.94 -1.73
N PHE A 40 -6.86 -2.55 -1.35
CA PHE A 40 -5.94 -3.20 -2.29
C PHE A 40 -5.91 -4.73 -2.17
N GLY A 41 -6.66 -5.32 -1.22
CA GLY A 41 -6.68 -6.77 -1.01
C GLY A 41 -5.35 -7.32 -0.45
N LEU A 42 -4.50 -6.46 0.10
CA LEU A 42 -3.18 -6.82 0.60
C LEU A 42 -3.26 -7.55 1.95
N SER A 43 -2.27 -8.41 2.20
CA SER A 43 -2.01 -8.95 3.54
C SER A 43 -1.55 -7.84 4.50
N ALA A 44 -1.51 -8.14 5.80
CA ALA A 44 -1.01 -7.20 6.79
C ALA A 44 0.47 -6.85 6.57
N ALA A 45 1.29 -7.82 6.14
CA ALA A 45 2.71 -7.59 5.86
C ALA A 45 2.91 -6.64 4.67
N GLU A 46 2.21 -6.89 3.55
CA GLU A 46 2.26 -6.05 2.35
C GLU A 46 1.72 -4.64 2.61
N ALA A 47 0.70 -4.48 3.47
CA ALA A 47 0.20 -3.17 3.86
C ALA A 47 1.22 -2.37 4.70
N VAL A 48 1.99 -3.05 5.57
CA VAL A 48 3.08 -2.43 6.33
C VAL A 48 4.23 -2.04 5.40
N GLU A 49 4.55 -2.88 4.41
CA GLU A 49 5.53 -2.57 3.37
C GLU A 49 5.12 -1.32 2.57
N ALA A 50 3.88 -1.27 2.06
CA ALA A 50 3.36 -0.09 1.37
C ALA A 50 3.45 1.18 2.24
N LEU A 51 3.20 1.06 3.55
CA LEU A 51 3.32 2.17 4.49
C LEU A 51 4.77 2.65 4.66
N ARG A 52 5.74 1.72 4.69
CA ARG A 52 7.17 2.07 4.68
C ARG A 52 7.54 2.80 3.39
N GLU A 53 7.17 2.26 2.24
CA GLU A 53 7.48 2.85 0.94
C GLU A 53 6.83 4.24 0.77
N SER A 54 5.61 4.43 1.26
CA SER A 54 4.94 5.75 1.24
C SER A 54 5.73 6.84 1.97
N ARG A 55 6.42 6.48 3.06
CA ARG A 55 7.26 7.42 3.82
C ARG A 55 8.51 7.80 3.05
N LEU A 56 9.08 6.87 2.28
CA LEU A 56 10.22 7.15 1.38
C LEU A 56 9.80 8.07 0.23
N ILE A 57 8.60 7.87 -0.33
CA ILE A 57 8.04 8.77 -1.36
C ILE A 57 7.89 10.19 -0.80
N LEU A 58 7.27 10.33 0.38
CA LEU A 58 7.09 11.62 1.03
C LEU A 58 8.44 12.29 1.36
N ALA A 59 9.41 11.53 1.88
CA ALA A 59 10.73 12.05 2.23
C ALA A 59 11.54 12.55 1.02
N ARG A 60 11.28 12.01 -0.18
CA ARG A 60 11.92 12.46 -1.43
C ARG A 60 11.22 13.66 -2.07
N ALA A 61 9.97 13.92 -1.70
CA ALA A 61 9.17 15.02 -2.22
C ALA A 61 9.38 16.34 -1.45
N HIS A 62 10.07 16.27 -0.30
CA HIS A 62 10.51 17.40 0.52
C HIS A 62 11.96 17.74 0.23
#